data_AF-A0A2J4XVU6-F1
#
_entry.id   AF-A0A2J4XVU6-F1
#
_cell.length_a   1.000
_cell.length_b   1.000
_cell.length_c   1.000
_cell.angle_alpha   90.00
_cell.angle_beta   90.00
_cell.angle_gamma   90.00
#
_symmetry.space_group_name_H-M   'P 1'
#
loop_
_entity.id
_entity.type
_entity.pdbx_description
1 polymer ?
#
loop_
_entity_poly.entity_id
_entity_poly.type
_entity_poly.pdbx_seq_one_letter_code
_entity_poly.pdbx_strand_id
1 'polypeptide(L)'
;PEEKAFAQAIQETFSEEEKRKVAKRGRTLSEDITPFRQEPDFLNGSTDVGDVSWLLPVGQVYITTCAWGTPPHSWQMVTQGKTSYAHKGLLLAGRVMAASAIRVLTTPAIISQAKEEHLEQRDHEEYRSLIPQDARPRSLNR
;
A
#
# COMPACT_ATOMS: atom_id res chain seq x y z
N PRO A 1 14.25 -17.53 11.29
CA PRO A 1 15.59 -17.79 10.68
C PRO A 1 15.50 -18.02 9.17
N GLU A 2 14.67 -18.97 8.73
CA GLU A 2 14.46 -19.30 7.32
C GLU A 2 13.81 -18.16 6.51
N GLU A 3 12.77 -17.51 7.06
CA GLU A 3 12.09 -16.37 6.40
C GLU A 3 13.05 -15.20 6.11
N LYS A 4 13.89 -14.84 7.09
CA LYS A 4 14.90 -13.78 6.93
C LYS A 4 15.98 -14.19 5.94
N ALA A 5 16.40 -15.46 5.93
CA ALA A 5 17.39 -15.95 4.98
C ALA A 5 16.88 -15.89 3.53
N PHE A 6 15.64 -16.31 3.27
CA PHE A 6 15.06 -16.23 1.93
C PHE A 6 14.87 -14.78 1.47
N ALA A 7 14.34 -13.92 2.36
CA ALA A 7 14.20 -12.50 2.05
C ALA A 7 15.56 -11.81 1.79
N GLN A 8 16.62 -12.23 2.49
CA GLN A 8 17.99 -11.76 2.23
C GLN A 8 18.49 -12.22 0.86
N ALA A 9 18.28 -13.48 0.50
CA ALA A 9 18.64 -14.00 -0.83
C ALA A 9 17.93 -13.21 -1.95
N ILE A 10 16.68 -12.77 -1.75
CA ILE A 10 16.01 -11.85 -2.69
C ILE A 10 16.76 -10.52 -2.80
N GLN A 11 17.15 -9.90 -1.68
CA GLN A 11 17.88 -8.62 -1.69
C GLN A 11 19.25 -8.72 -2.37
N GLU A 12 19.91 -9.87 -2.31
CA GLU A 12 21.18 -10.11 -3.00
C GLU A 12 21.05 -10.03 -4.54
N THR A 13 19.84 -10.29 -5.06
CA THR A 13 19.52 -10.19 -6.50
C THR A 13 19.21 -8.77 -6.98
N PHE A 14 19.12 -7.79 -6.08
CA PHE A 14 18.87 -6.41 -6.45
C PHE A 14 20.06 -5.81 -7.22
N SER A 15 19.79 -4.84 -8.08
CA SER A 15 20.82 -4.02 -8.71
C SER A 15 21.61 -3.23 -7.65
N GLU A 16 22.81 -2.77 -8.01
CA GLU A 16 23.64 -1.96 -7.10
C GLU A 16 22.96 -0.66 -6.66
N GLU A 17 22.15 -0.06 -7.53
CA GLU A 17 21.36 1.13 -7.18
C GLU A 17 20.30 0.81 -6.11
N GLU A 18 19.56 -0.28 -6.29
CA GLU A 18 18.54 -0.75 -5.34
C GLU A 18 19.18 -1.15 -4.01
N LYS A 19 20.31 -1.88 -4.03
CA LYS A 19 21.07 -2.23 -2.83
C LYS A 19 21.51 -0.98 -2.05
N ARG A 20 21.98 0.07 -2.72
CA ARG A 20 22.32 1.35 -2.06
C ARG A 20 21.11 2.01 -1.40
N LYS A 21 19.92 1.94 -2.01
CA LYS A 21 18.67 2.48 -1.43
C LYS A 21 18.26 1.69 -0.18
N VAL A 22 18.36 0.35 -0.23
CA VAL A 22 17.98 -0.56 0.85
C VAL A 22 18.98 -0.53 2.01
N ALA A 23 20.29 -0.50 1.73
CA ALA A 23 21.36 -0.53 2.72
C ALA A 23 21.28 0.61 3.74
N LYS A 24 20.77 1.78 3.34
CA LYS A 24 20.55 2.93 4.24
C LYS A 24 19.64 2.61 5.43
N ARG A 25 18.76 1.62 5.31
CA ARG A 25 17.82 1.22 6.37
C ARG A 25 18.18 -0.11 7.03
N GLY A 26 19.05 -0.92 6.42
CA GLY A 26 19.66 -2.12 7.03
C GLY A 26 18.68 -3.25 7.39
N ARG A 27 17.52 -3.33 6.74
CA ARG A 27 16.45 -4.29 7.08
C ARG A 27 16.21 -5.29 5.95
N THR A 28 15.91 -6.52 6.33
CA THR A 28 15.49 -7.59 5.40
C THR A 28 13.98 -7.72 5.30
N LEU A 29 13.28 -7.67 6.43
CA LEU A 29 11.82 -7.55 6.55
C LEU A 29 11.54 -6.41 7.54
N SER A 30 10.49 -5.61 7.31
CA SER A 30 10.11 -4.61 8.32
C SER A 30 9.39 -5.29 9.48
N GLU A 31 9.86 -5.03 10.69
CA GLU A 31 9.24 -5.49 11.94
C GLU A 31 8.64 -4.33 12.74
N ASP A 32 8.83 -3.10 12.27
CA ASP A 32 8.39 -1.89 12.96
C ASP A 32 7.11 -1.31 12.37
N ILE A 33 6.38 -0.60 13.23
CA ILE A 33 5.28 0.28 12.83
C ILE A 33 5.87 1.63 12.49
N THR A 34 5.70 2.06 11.23
CA THR A 34 6.08 3.41 10.81
C THR A 34 5.19 4.43 11.55
N PRO A 35 5.77 5.48 12.17
CA PRO A 35 4.97 6.54 12.77
C PRO A 35 4.03 7.17 11.75
N PHE A 36 2.82 7.53 12.20
CA PHE A 36 1.89 8.30 11.38
C PHE A 36 2.52 9.64 10.99
N ARG A 37 2.33 10.03 9.74
CA ARG A 37 2.71 11.35 9.21
C ARG A 37 1.50 11.95 8.53
N GLN A 38 1.24 13.22 8.82
CA GLN A 38 0.13 13.96 8.23
C GLN A 38 0.37 14.17 6.73
N GLU A 39 1.60 14.54 6.35
CA GLU A 39 2.04 14.53 4.97
C GLU A 39 2.52 13.13 4.57
N PRO A 40 1.92 12.51 3.55
CA PRO A 40 2.30 11.17 3.15
C PRO A 40 3.72 11.12 2.56
N ASP A 41 4.52 10.18 3.05
CA ASP A 41 5.86 9.81 2.53
C ASP A 41 5.79 8.71 1.46
N PHE A 42 4.59 8.22 1.14
CA PHE A 42 4.43 6.97 0.41
C PHE A 42 4.89 7.02 -1.04
N LEU A 43 5.11 5.81 -1.59
CA LEU A 43 5.49 5.62 -2.98
C LEU A 43 4.37 6.12 -3.90
N ASN A 44 4.68 7.08 -4.78
CA ASN A 44 3.76 7.47 -5.85
C ASN A 44 3.41 6.24 -6.69
N GLY A 45 2.13 5.88 -6.73
CA GLY A 45 1.61 4.72 -7.43
C GLY A 45 0.39 5.08 -8.27
N SER A 46 0.14 4.30 -9.32
CA SER A 46 -1.09 4.41 -10.10
C SER A 46 -2.08 3.36 -9.60
N THR A 47 -3.21 3.82 -9.05
CA THR A 47 -4.29 2.98 -8.52
C THR A 47 -5.63 3.70 -8.69
N ASP A 48 -6.66 2.92 -9.00
CA ASP A 48 -8.07 3.33 -8.99
C ASP A 48 -8.54 3.88 -7.63
N VAL A 49 -7.88 3.50 -6.54
CA VAL A 49 -8.13 4.07 -5.20
C VAL A 49 -7.93 5.58 -5.18
N GLY A 50 -7.08 6.13 -6.06
CA GLY A 50 -6.94 7.58 -6.21
C GLY A 50 -8.27 8.25 -6.58
N ASP A 51 -8.99 7.72 -7.57
CA ASP A 51 -10.31 8.21 -7.98
C ASP A 51 -11.35 8.04 -6.87
N VAL A 52 -11.29 6.94 -6.11
CA VAL A 52 -12.18 6.71 -4.96
C VAL A 52 -11.91 7.73 -3.84
N SER A 53 -10.64 8.03 -3.54
CA SER A 53 -10.25 8.96 -2.48
C SER A 53 -10.68 10.41 -2.75
N TRP A 54 -10.90 10.76 -4.01
CA TRP A 54 -11.52 12.02 -4.37
C TRP A 54 -13.00 12.09 -3.98
N LEU A 55 -13.73 10.97 -4.05
CA LEU A 55 -15.17 10.94 -3.81
C LEU A 55 -15.52 10.76 -2.33
N LEU A 56 -14.69 10.07 -1.55
CA LEU A 56 -14.95 9.77 -0.14
C LEU A 56 -13.66 9.59 0.67
N PRO A 57 -13.71 9.71 2.01
CA PRO A 57 -12.55 9.48 2.87
C PRO A 57 -12.02 8.05 2.71
N VAL A 58 -10.73 7.89 2.43
CA VAL A 58 -10.07 6.58 2.25
C VAL A 58 -8.91 6.45 3.21
N GLY A 59 -8.82 5.29 3.88
CA GLY A 59 -7.67 4.87 4.66
C GLY A 59 -6.97 3.68 4.02
N GLN A 60 -5.64 3.68 4.00
CA GLN A 60 -4.82 2.58 3.48
C GLN A 60 -3.82 2.10 4.54
N VAL A 61 -3.40 0.85 4.43
CA VAL A 61 -2.36 0.27 5.29
C VAL A 61 -1.34 -0.47 4.44
N TYR A 62 -0.06 -0.22 4.70
CA TYR A 62 1.05 -0.97 4.14
C TYR A 62 1.59 -1.94 5.17
N ILE A 63 1.58 -3.23 4.84
CA ILE A 63 2.10 -4.31 5.69
C ILE A 63 3.18 -5.07 4.92
N THR A 64 4.22 -5.49 5.63
CA THR A 64 5.33 -6.25 5.04
C THR A 64 4.86 -7.62 4.55
N THR A 65 4.93 -7.84 3.25
CA THR A 65 4.63 -9.13 2.59
C THR A 65 5.77 -9.60 1.67
N CYS A 66 6.80 -8.78 1.49
CA CYS A 66 7.99 -9.04 0.69
C CYS A 66 9.23 -8.52 1.41
N ALA A 67 10.41 -8.94 0.94
CA ALA A 67 11.69 -8.42 1.38
C ALA A 67 11.71 -6.89 1.23
N TRP A 68 12.35 -6.22 2.19
CA TRP A 68 12.39 -4.77 2.23
C TRP A 68 13.05 -4.22 0.98
N GLY A 69 12.36 -3.29 0.32
CA GLY A 69 12.83 -2.65 -0.90
C GLY A 69 12.72 -3.50 -2.17
N THR A 70 12.00 -4.63 -2.15
CA THR A 70 11.66 -5.35 -3.39
C THR A 70 10.98 -4.41 -4.39
N PRO A 71 11.51 -4.26 -5.62
CA PRO A 71 10.89 -3.43 -6.64
C PRO A 71 9.51 -3.97 -7.04
N PRO A 72 8.48 -3.11 -7.17
CA PRO A 72 7.20 -3.53 -7.75
C PRO A 72 7.38 -3.94 -9.22
N HIS A 73 6.46 -4.75 -9.74
CA HIS A 73 6.48 -5.24 -11.13
C HIS A 73 7.73 -6.05 -11.52
N SER A 74 8.38 -6.68 -10.54
CA SER A 74 9.59 -7.47 -10.74
C SER A 74 9.36 -8.96 -10.53
N TRP A 75 10.23 -9.81 -11.08
CA TRP A 75 10.19 -11.25 -10.80
C TRP A 75 10.46 -11.53 -9.32
N GLN A 76 11.30 -10.70 -8.67
CA GLN A 76 11.56 -10.76 -7.23
C GLN A 76 10.27 -10.58 -6.42
N MET A 77 9.33 -9.75 -6.86
CA MET A 77 8.03 -9.60 -6.18
C MET A 77 7.20 -10.88 -6.29
N VAL A 78 7.11 -11.44 -7.50
CA VAL A 78 6.24 -12.59 -7.78
C VAL A 78 6.69 -13.86 -7.05
N THR A 79 8.01 -14.06 -6.85
CA THR A 79 8.54 -15.28 -6.20
C THR A 79 8.26 -15.37 -4.71
N GLN A 80 7.88 -14.27 -4.06
CA GLN A 80 7.72 -14.19 -2.61
C GLN A 80 6.29 -14.43 -2.12
N GLY A 81 5.30 -14.37 -3.02
CA GLY A 81 3.87 -14.32 -2.63
C GLY A 81 3.35 -15.56 -1.88
N LYS A 82 4.05 -16.71 -1.99
CA LYS A 82 3.69 -17.97 -1.30
C LYS A 82 4.50 -18.24 -0.03
N THR A 83 5.36 -17.30 0.36
CA THR A 83 6.19 -17.47 1.55
C THR A 83 5.37 -17.32 2.83
N SER A 84 5.88 -17.89 3.93
CA SER A 84 5.22 -17.76 5.24
C SER A 84 5.11 -16.30 5.69
N TYR A 85 6.13 -15.44 5.45
CA TYR A 85 6.04 -14.02 5.82
C TYR A 85 5.02 -13.26 4.98
N ALA A 86 4.84 -13.60 3.70
CA ALA A 86 3.80 -13.01 2.86
C ALA A 86 2.40 -13.32 3.43
N HIS A 87 2.15 -14.58 3.82
CA HIS A 87 0.88 -14.97 4.42
C HIS A 87 0.66 -14.35 5.81
N LYS A 88 1.71 -14.24 6.64
CA LYS A 88 1.63 -13.54 7.94
C LYS A 88 1.27 -12.06 7.73
N GLY A 89 1.90 -11.40 6.77
CA GLY A 89 1.60 -10.02 6.40
C GLY A 89 0.16 -9.85 5.90
N LEU A 90 -0.30 -10.75 5.03
CA LEU A 90 -1.69 -10.77 4.55
C LEU A 90 -2.70 -10.87 5.70
N LEU A 91 -2.50 -11.81 6.63
CA LEU A 91 -3.38 -11.99 7.78
C LEU A 91 -3.35 -10.78 8.72
N LEU A 92 -2.17 -10.17 8.92
CA LEU A 92 -2.05 -8.95 9.71
C LEU A 92 -2.81 -7.79 9.05
N ALA A 93 -2.67 -7.60 7.73
CA ALA A 93 -3.41 -6.58 6.99
C ALA A 93 -4.93 -6.77 7.14
N GLY A 94 -5.42 -8.00 6.99
CA GLY A 94 -6.84 -8.33 7.20
C GLY A 94 -7.33 -8.00 8.61
N ARG A 95 -6.55 -8.32 9.64
CA ARG A 95 -6.88 -7.99 11.04
C ARG A 95 -6.92 -6.47 11.27
N VAL A 96 -5.95 -5.74 10.73
CA VAL A 96 -5.92 -4.28 10.85
C VAL A 96 -7.16 -3.66 10.18
N MET A 97 -7.48 -4.07 8.95
CA MET A 97 -8.68 -3.57 8.26
C MET A 97 -9.97 -3.88 9.02
N ALA A 98 -10.11 -5.11 9.53
CA ALA A 98 -11.29 -5.52 10.31
C ALA A 98 -11.41 -4.71 11.61
N ALA A 99 -10.32 -4.56 12.36
CA ALA A 99 -10.31 -3.78 13.60
C ALA A 99 -10.64 -2.29 13.34
N SER A 100 -10.08 -1.72 12.26
CA SER A 100 -10.39 -0.35 11.83
C SER A 100 -11.87 -0.19 11.47
N ALA A 101 -12.43 -1.13 10.69
CA ALA A 101 -13.85 -1.11 10.33
C ALA A 101 -14.75 -1.18 11.58
N ILE A 102 -14.46 -2.09 12.51
CA ILE A 102 -15.19 -2.18 13.78
C ILE A 102 -15.12 -0.86 14.54
N ARG A 103 -13.94 -0.25 14.65
CA ARG A 103 -13.76 1.02 15.36
C ARG A 103 -14.54 2.16 14.72
N VAL A 104 -14.53 2.26 13.40
CA VAL A 104 -15.29 3.28 12.64
C VAL A 104 -16.79 3.08 12.82
N LEU A 105 -17.28 1.83 12.74
CA LEU A 105 -18.70 1.51 12.89
C LEU A 105 -19.21 1.72 14.34
N THR A 106 -18.37 1.47 15.33
CA THR A 106 -18.73 1.61 16.76
C THR A 106 -18.49 3.02 17.30
N THR A 107 -17.76 3.87 16.56
CA THR A 107 -17.46 5.26 16.94
C THR A 107 -17.83 6.20 15.80
N PRO A 108 -19.12 6.53 15.60
CA PRO A 108 -19.59 7.32 14.46
C PRO A 108 -18.91 8.69 14.30
N ALA A 109 -18.42 9.27 15.39
CA ALA A 109 -17.66 10.52 15.37
C ALA A 109 -16.42 10.47 14.45
N ILE A 110 -15.79 9.29 14.29
CA ILE A 110 -14.64 9.12 13.37
C ILE A 110 -15.08 9.35 11.92
N ILE A 111 -16.28 8.87 11.54
CA ILE A 111 -16.82 9.07 10.19
C ILE A 111 -17.09 10.56 9.95
N SER A 112 -17.69 11.24 10.93
CA SER A 112 -17.97 12.68 10.82
C SER A 112 -16.69 13.49 10.65
N GLN A 113 -15.67 13.24 11.48
CA GLN A 113 -14.37 13.92 11.40
C GLN A 113 -13.66 13.64 10.07
N ALA A 114 -13.63 12.38 9.61
CA ALA A 114 -13.00 12.03 8.35
C ALA A 114 -13.69 12.69 7.14
N LYS A 115 -15.01 12.88 7.19
CA LYS A 115 -15.76 13.61 6.15
C LYS A 115 -15.47 15.11 6.17
N GLU A 116 -15.35 15.70 7.36
CA GLU A 116 -14.98 17.11 7.52
C GLU A 116 -13.57 17.37 6.97
N GLU A 117 -12.59 16.57 7.39
CA GLU A 117 -11.22 16.64 6.89
C GLU A 117 -11.15 16.45 5.37
N HIS A 118 -11.92 15.51 4.81
CA HIS A 118 -11.98 15.28 3.36
C HIS A 118 -12.53 16.48 2.58
N LEU A 119 -13.55 17.15 3.13
CA LEU A 119 -14.10 18.36 2.52
C LEU A 119 -13.11 19.52 2.56
N GLU A 120 -12.38 19.68 3.67
CA GLU A 120 -11.32 20.69 3.81
C GLU A 120 -10.18 20.44 2.83
N GLN A 121 -9.69 19.19 2.73
CA GLN A 121 -8.60 18.83 1.81
C GLN A 121 -8.96 19.01 0.34
N ARG A 122 -10.24 18.86 -0.02
CA ARG A 122 -10.71 19.07 -1.40
C ARG A 122 -10.84 20.55 -1.76
N ASP A 123 -10.86 21.47 -0.80
CA ASP A 123 -11.00 22.92 -1.03
C ASP A 123 -12.10 23.27 -2.07
N HIS A 124 -13.27 22.65 -1.92
CA HIS A 124 -14.41 22.77 -2.85
C HIS A 124 -14.18 22.28 -4.29
N GLU A 125 -13.06 21.63 -4.59
CA GLU A 125 -12.79 21.02 -5.89
C GLU A 125 -13.67 19.79 -6.14
N GLU A 126 -14.20 19.69 -7.34
CA GLU A 126 -14.96 18.54 -7.82
C GLU A 126 -14.09 17.60 -8.63
N TYR A 127 -14.12 16.33 -8.27
CA TYR A 127 -13.46 15.29 -9.04
C TYR A 127 -14.03 15.18 -10.45
N ARG A 128 -13.14 15.20 -11.43
CA ARG A 128 -13.45 14.91 -12.83
C ARG A 128 -12.53 13.81 -13.31
N SER A 129 -13.12 12.68 -13.69
CA SER A 129 -12.39 11.57 -14.31
C SER A 129 -11.64 12.06 -15.55
N LEU A 130 -10.35 11.72 -15.61
CA LEU A 130 -9.53 11.93 -16.80
C LEU A 130 -9.83 10.91 -17.90
N ILE A 131 -10.52 9.82 -17.56
CA ILE A 131 -11.01 8.83 -18.52
C ILE A 131 -12.28 9.41 -19.18
N PRO A 132 -12.32 9.52 -20.53
CA PRO A 132 -13.52 9.96 -21.25
C PRO A 132 -14.75 9.11 -20.93
N GLN A 133 -15.93 9.72 -20.91
CA GLN A 133 -17.18 9.02 -20.59
C GLN A 133 -17.53 7.90 -21.57
N ASP A 134 -17.09 8.03 -22.83
CA ASP A 134 -17.30 7.07 -23.91
C ASP A 134 -16.16 6.03 -24.02
N ALA A 135 -15.13 6.11 -23.16
CA ALA A 135 -14.02 5.18 -23.18
C ALA A 135 -14.52 3.75 -22.93
N ARG A 136 -14.15 2.84 -23.83
CA ARG A 136 -14.39 1.40 -23.68
C ARG A 136 -13.06 0.67 -23.58
N PRO A 137 -12.94 -0.37 -22.73
CA PRO A 137 -11.78 -1.25 -22.76
C PRO A 137 -11.61 -1.81 -24.17
N ARG A 138 -10.38 -1.86 -24.68
CA ARG A 138 -10.12 -2.60 -25.92
C ARG A 138 -10.48 -4.07 -25.68
N SER A 139 -11.24 -4.66 -26.59
CA SER A 139 -11.41 -6.10 -26.62
C SER A 139 -10.04 -6.77 -26.73
N LEU A 140 -9.82 -7.82 -25.93
CA LEU A 140 -8.68 -8.70 -26.16
C LEU A 140 -8.90 -9.38 -27.50
N ASN A 141 -8.03 -9.12 -28.48
CA ASN A 141 -7.99 -9.91 -29.71
C ASN A 141 -7.64 -11.34 -29.29
N ARG A 142 -8.60 -12.25 -29.40
CA ARG A 142 -8.39 -13.69 -29.28
C ARG A 142 -8.08 -14.28 -30.64
#